data_AF-A0A499VDG8-F1
#
_entry.id   AF-A0A499VDG8-F1
#
_cell.length_a   1.000
_cell.length_b   1.000
_cell.length_c   1.000
_cell.angle_alpha   90.00
_cell.angle_beta   90.00
_cell.angle_gamma   90.00
#
_symmetry.space_group_name_H-M   'P 1'
#
loop_
_entity.id
_entity.type
_entity.pdbx_description
1 polymer ?
#
loop_
_entity_poly.entity_id
_entity_poly.type
_entity_poly.pdbx_seq_one_letter_code
_entity_poly.pdbx_strand_id
1 'polypeptide(L)'
;MRIRTLYQHTARYSPETLAYVDQIADGKVEIRTIDELVERLIICDEAVAFIPTRDDRQVALELRHPGLVRYLIKVFEFMWGRAVPLDAGAPYETAADGITDIQHSIAKLLVEGHVDEAIARRLGMNVRTCRAHIAKLATALGSGSRAQLGFLIAQSGILNQNG
;
A
#
# COMPACT_ATOMS: atom_id res chain seq x y z
N MET A 1 -5.48 -21.59 -14.72
CA MET A 1 -4.50 -20.74 -14.01
C MET A 1 -5.27 -19.66 -13.28
N ARG A 2 -5.09 -19.54 -11.96
CA ARG A 2 -5.66 -18.45 -11.15
C ARG A 2 -4.54 -17.49 -10.81
N ILE A 3 -4.72 -16.22 -11.10
CA ILE A 3 -3.74 -15.16 -10.82
C ILE A 3 -4.30 -14.33 -9.67
N ARG A 4 -3.48 -14.08 -8.66
CA ARG A 4 -3.79 -13.15 -7.57
C ARG A 4 -2.69 -12.10 -7.54
N THR A 5 -3.08 -10.83 -7.68
CA THR A 5 -2.13 -9.72 -7.78
C THR A 5 -2.44 -8.66 -6.75
N LEU A 6 -1.39 -8.24 -6.04
CA LEU A 6 -1.45 -7.17 -5.05
C LEU A 6 -0.74 -5.93 -5.59
N TYR A 7 -1.43 -4.79 -5.57
CA TYR A 7 -0.87 -3.49 -5.90
C TYR A 7 -0.94 -2.54 -4.71
N GLN A 8 -0.24 -1.39 -4.79
CA GLN A 8 -0.49 -0.30 -3.86
C GLN A 8 -1.81 0.41 -4.21
N HIS A 9 -2.48 1.04 -3.24
CA HIS A 9 -3.72 1.79 -3.47
C HIS A 9 -3.61 2.84 -4.58
N THR A 10 -2.42 3.39 -4.78
CA THR A 10 -2.12 4.37 -5.83
C THR A 10 -2.33 3.83 -7.25
N ALA A 11 -2.23 2.50 -7.44
CA ALA A 11 -2.46 1.85 -8.73
C ALA A 11 -3.89 2.02 -9.25
N ARG A 12 -4.87 2.30 -8.37
CA ARG A 12 -6.27 2.60 -8.74
C ARG A 12 -6.42 3.85 -9.60
N TYR A 13 -5.40 4.72 -9.62
CA TYR A 13 -5.40 5.96 -10.39
C TYR A 13 -4.41 5.92 -11.55
N SER A 14 -3.80 4.76 -11.82
CA SER A 14 -2.92 4.56 -12.96
C SER A 14 -3.74 4.04 -14.14
N PRO A 15 -3.96 4.85 -15.20
CA PRO A 15 -4.71 4.41 -16.37
C PRO A 15 -4.06 3.18 -17.03
N GLU A 16 -2.74 3.08 -17.00
CA GLU A 16 -2.00 1.94 -17.53
C GLU A 16 -2.29 0.66 -16.75
N THR A 17 -2.33 0.75 -15.40
CA THR A 17 -2.68 -0.41 -14.58
C THR A 17 -4.12 -0.82 -14.82
N LEU A 18 -5.07 0.14 -14.82
CA LEU A 18 -6.48 -0.16 -15.08
C LEU A 18 -6.70 -0.79 -16.47
N ALA A 19 -6.09 -0.25 -17.51
CA ALA A 19 -6.19 -0.81 -18.86
C ALA A 19 -5.60 -2.23 -18.95
N TYR A 20 -4.50 -2.49 -18.24
CA TYR A 20 -3.93 -3.84 -18.14
C TYR A 20 -4.87 -4.80 -17.40
N VAL A 21 -5.49 -4.36 -16.30
CA VAL A 21 -6.48 -5.15 -15.56
C VAL A 21 -7.64 -5.54 -16.47
N ASP A 22 -8.21 -4.58 -17.20
CA ASP A 22 -9.34 -4.82 -18.10
C ASP A 22 -9.00 -5.84 -19.19
N GLN A 23 -7.75 -5.88 -19.66
CA GLN A 23 -7.29 -6.85 -20.66
C GLN A 23 -7.16 -8.28 -20.13
N ILE A 24 -6.95 -8.47 -18.83
CA ILE A 24 -6.70 -9.79 -18.22
C ILE A 24 -7.88 -10.29 -17.37
N ALA A 25 -8.94 -9.49 -17.22
CA ALA A 25 -10.10 -9.72 -16.34
C ALA A 25 -11.05 -10.84 -16.79
N ASP A 26 -10.56 -11.86 -17.50
CA ASP A 26 -11.30 -13.00 -18.04
C ASP A 26 -11.73 -14.02 -16.94
N GLY A 27 -12.12 -13.51 -15.76
CA GLY A 27 -12.58 -14.26 -14.58
C GLY A 27 -11.49 -15.03 -13.83
N LYS A 28 -10.23 -14.97 -14.28
CA LYS A 28 -9.11 -15.75 -13.72
C LYS A 28 -8.14 -14.94 -12.87
N VAL A 29 -8.35 -13.62 -12.79
CA VAL A 29 -7.48 -12.67 -12.09
C VAL A 29 -8.26 -12.04 -10.95
N GLU A 30 -7.74 -12.15 -9.74
CA GLU A 30 -8.22 -11.40 -8.57
C GLU A 30 -7.18 -10.32 -8.27
N ILE A 31 -7.65 -9.08 -8.10
CA ILE A 31 -6.78 -7.94 -7.84
C ILE A 31 -7.21 -7.26 -6.57
N ARG A 32 -6.25 -7.06 -5.68
CA ARG A 32 -6.42 -6.30 -4.45
C ARG A 32 -5.37 -5.22 -4.34
N THR A 33 -5.65 -4.23 -3.51
CA THR A 33 -4.73 -3.13 -3.22
C THR A 33 -4.49 -2.97 -1.73
N ILE A 34 -3.27 -2.59 -1.36
CA ILE A 34 -2.84 -2.31 0.01
C ILE A 34 -2.15 -0.94 0.08
N ASP A 35 -2.03 -0.36 1.27
CA ASP A 35 -1.39 0.94 1.48
C ASP A 35 0.13 0.86 1.31
N GLU A 36 0.74 -0.14 1.91
CA GLU A 36 2.17 -0.40 1.87
C GLU A 36 2.45 -1.77 1.26
N LEU A 37 3.39 -1.80 0.31
CA LEU A 37 3.94 -3.04 -0.22
C LEU A 37 5.44 -3.05 0.06
N VAL A 38 5.92 -4.11 0.73
CA VAL A 38 7.34 -4.23 1.10
C VAL A 38 8.22 -4.25 -0.14
N GLU A 39 7.95 -5.20 -1.05
CA GLU A 39 8.64 -5.29 -2.33
C GLU A 39 7.89 -6.25 -3.28
N ARG A 40 8.25 -6.31 -4.57
CA ARG A 40 7.64 -7.22 -5.54
C ARG A 40 7.97 -8.68 -5.21
N LEU A 41 6.93 -9.51 -5.12
CA LEU A 41 7.03 -10.96 -4.96
C LEU A 41 6.15 -11.65 -6.01
N ILE A 42 6.74 -12.56 -6.78
CA ILE A 42 6.02 -13.38 -7.77
C ILE A 42 6.16 -14.84 -7.35
N ILE A 43 5.06 -15.59 -7.31
CA ILE A 43 5.06 -17.01 -6.97
C ILE A 43 4.32 -17.75 -8.09
N CYS A 44 4.93 -18.80 -8.62
CA CYS A 44 4.36 -19.64 -9.68
C CYS A 44 4.27 -21.10 -9.21
N ASP A 45 3.11 -21.72 -9.43
CA ASP A 45 2.81 -23.15 -9.21
C ASP A 45 3.20 -23.68 -7.82
N GLU A 46 3.27 -22.79 -6.82
CA GLU A 46 3.76 -23.09 -5.46
C GLU A 46 5.17 -23.73 -5.41
N ALA A 47 5.91 -23.62 -6.51
CA ALA A 47 7.18 -24.31 -6.72
C ALA A 47 8.37 -23.36 -6.91
N VAL A 48 8.12 -22.15 -7.38
CA VAL A 48 9.16 -21.13 -7.61
C VAL A 48 8.65 -19.76 -7.17
N ALA A 49 9.55 -18.97 -6.57
CA ALA A 49 9.31 -17.57 -6.24
C ALA A 49 10.41 -16.67 -6.80
N PHE A 50 10.05 -15.43 -7.10
CA PHE A 50 10.97 -14.39 -7.55
C PHE A 50 10.85 -13.16 -6.68
N ILE A 51 12.00 -12.64 -6.25
CA ILE A 51 12.13 -11.37 -5.54
C ILE A 51 13.21 -10.54 -6.23
N PRO A 52 13.09 -9.20 -6.30
CA PRO A 52 14.14 -8.38 -6.86
C PRO A 52 15.40 -8.43 -6.00
N THR A 53 16.54 -8.30 -6.65
CA THR A 53 17.85 -8.21 -5.97
C THR A 53 18.27 -6.76 -5.71
N ARG A 54 17.56 -5.79 -6.32
CA ARG A 54 17.86 -4.35 -6.32
C ARG A 54 16.58 -3.54 -6.46
N ASP A 55 16.63 -2.27 -6.03
CA ASP A 55 15.50 -1.33 -6.05
C ASP A 55 15.00 -1.00 -7.45
N ASP A 56 15.85 -1.11 -8.49
CA ASP A 56 15.48 -0.86 -9.89
C ASP A 56 14.59 -1.97 -10.50
N ARG A 57 14.43 -3.09 -9.77
CA ARG A 57 13.65 -4.27 -10.14
C ARG A 57 14.03 -4.86 -11.51
N GLN A 58 15.24 -4.60 -12.00
CA GLN A 58 15.71 -5.10 -13.30
C GLN A 58 16.23 -6.54 -13.21
N VAL A 59 16.66 -6.97 -12.01
CA VAL A 59 17.20 -8.32 -11.78
C VAL A 59 16.46 -8.97 -10.62
N ALA A 60 15.98 -10.19 -10.84
CA ALA A 60 15.29 -11.00 -9.84
C ALA A 60 16.10 -12.24 -9.45
N LEU A 61 16.01 -12.61 -8.18
CA LEU A 61 16.49 -13.88 -7.64
C LEU A 61 15.39 -14.92 -7.76
N GLU A 62 15.73 -16.05 -8.36
CA GLU A 62 14.87 -17.23 -8.45
C GLU A 62 15.07 -18.14 -7.24
N LEU A 63 13.97 -18.48 -6.57
CA LEU A 63 13.96 -19.29 -5.35
C LEU A 63 13.12 -20.56 -5.58
N ARG A 64 13.75 -21.74 -5.52
CA ARG A 64 13.10 -23.05 -5.70
C ARG A 64 13.06 -23.93 -4.45
N HIS A 65 13.73 -23.53 -3.37
CA HIS A 65 13.75 -24.36 -2.16
C HIS A 65 12.34 -24.45 -1.56
N PRO A 66 11.74 -25.65 -1.42
CA PRO A 66 10.33 -25.78 -1.06
C PRO A 66 9.97 -25.11 0.28
N GLY A 67 10.88 -25.12 1.24
CA GLY A 67 10.70 -24.43 2.52
C GLY A 67 10.61 -22.91 2.39
N LEU A 68 11.41 -22.31 1.49
CA LEU A 68 11.40 -20.87 1.24
C LEU A 68 10.16 -20.46 0.46
N VAL A 69 9.80 -21.22 -0.58
CA VAL A 69 8.59 -20.95 -1.37
C VAL A 69 7.35 -21.03 -0.49
N ARG A 70 7.22 -22.05 0.37
CA ARG A 70 6.11 -22.14 1.34
C ARG A 70 6.06 -20.96 2.32
N TYR A 71 7.22 -20.46 2.76
CA TYR A 71 7.26 -19.28 3.62
C TYR A 71 6.78 -18.03 2.87
N LEU A 72 7.25 -17.81 1.64
CA LEU A 72 6.85 -16.68 0.82
C LEU A 72 5.36 -16.72 0.45
N ILE A 73 4.78 -17.90 0.24
CA ILE A 73 3.33 -18.07 0.10
C ILE A 73 2.61 -17.55 1.34
N LYS A 74 3.05 -17.91 2.55
CA LYS A 74 2.43 -17.41 3.80
C LYS A 74 2.54 -15.89 3.93
N VAL A 75 3.67 -15.30 3.54
CA VAL A 75 3.85 -13.84 3.50
C VAL A 75 2.86 -13.20 2.52
N PHE A 76 2.70 -13.79 1.33
CA PHE A 76 1.70 -13.35 0.36
C PHE A 76 0.28 -13.41 0.93
N GLU A 77 -0.13 -14.55 1.50
CA GLU A 77 -1.48 -14.70 2.09
C GLU A 77 -1.74 -13.71 3.23
N PHE A 78 -0.71 -13.43 4.04
CA PHE A 78 -0.80 -12.47 5.13
C PHE A 78 -1.08 -11.05 4.61
N MET A 79 -0.41 -10.64 3.53
CA MET A 79 -0.70 -9.35 2.88
C MET A 79 -2.04 -9.37 2.16
N TRP A 80 -2.38 -10.48 1.50
CA TRP A 80 -3.62 -10.67 0.76
C TRP A 80 -4.87 -10.48 1.63
N GLY A 81 -4.85 -11.01 2.86
CA GLY A 81 -5.94 -10.87 3.82
C GLY A 81 -6.18 -9.43 4.31
N ARG A 82 -5.19 -8.55 4.20
CA ARG A 82 -5.28 -7.12 4.56
C ARG A 82 -5.62 -6.22 3.39
N ALA A 83 -5.56 -6.75 2.17
CA ALA A 83 -5.75 -5.99 0.96
C ALA A 83 -7.23 -5.88 0.60
N VAL A 84 -7.60 -4.74 0.00
CA VAL A 84 -8.96 -4.40 -0.41
C VAL A 84 -9.15 -4.70 -1.89
N PRO A 85 -10.22 -5.42 -2.31
CA PRO A 85 -10.52 -5.68 -3.72
C PRO A 85 -10.55 -4.42 -4.59
N LEU A 86 -9.99 -4.48 -5.80
CA LEU A 86 -9.86 -3.32 -6.70
C LEU A 86 -11.20 -2.69 -7.08
N ASP A 87 -12.25 -3.51 -7.17
CA ASP A 87 -13.63 -3.16 -7.50
C ASP A 87 -14.47 -2.75 -6.28
N ALA A 88 -14.00 -3.03 -5.06
CA ALA A 88 -14.59 -2.46 -3.86
C ALA A 88 -14.34 -0.94 -3.82
N GLY A 89 -15.29 -0.20 -3.22
CA GLY A 89 -15.30 1.26 -3.07
C GLY A 89 -13.94 1.86 -2.75
N ALA A 90 -13.71 3.09 -3.21
CA ALA A 90 -12.36 3.66 -3.25
C ALA A 90 -11.74 3.71 -1.82
N PRO A 91 -10.44 3.40 -1.63
CA PRO A 91 -9.71 3.59 -0.35
C PRO A 91 -9.65 5.04 0.14
N TYR A 92 -10.29 5.95 -0.60
CA TYR A 92 -10.40 7.38 -0.38
C TYR A 92 -11.82 7.79 0.01
N GLU A 93 -12.74 6.83 0.18
CA GLU A 93 -13.98 7.08 0.88
C GLU A 93 -13.63 7.51 2.31
N THR A 94 -14.09 8.69 2.69
CA THR A 94 -13.94 9.21 4.04
C THR A 94 -14.52 8.20 5.02
N ALA A 95 -13.69 7.68 5.93
CA ALA A 95 -14.18 6.94 7.08
C ALA A 95 -15.08 7.85 7.94
N ALA A 96 -15.75 7.28 8.94
CA ALA A 96 -16.69 8.01 9.80
C ALA A 96 -16.08 9.25 10.50
N ASP A 97 -14.75 9.33 10.57
CA ASP A 97 -13.97 10.45 11.12
C ASP A 97 -13.58 11.53 10.09
N GLY A 98 -13.94 11.36 8.81
CA GLY A 98 -13.58 12.28 7.73
C GLY A 98 -12.15 12.12 7.21
N ILE A 99 -11.46 11.04 7.58
CA ILE A 99 -10.07 10.74 7.20
C ILE A 99 -10.04 9.48 6.35
N THR A 100 -9.26 9.51 5.27
CA THR A 100 -9.13 8.35 4.37
C THR A 100 -8.09 7.36 4.89
N ASP A 101 -8.13 6.10 4.47
CA ASP A 101 -7.13 5.07 4.86
C ASP A 101 -5.69 5.54 4.56
N ILE A 102 -5.47 6.17 3.41
CA ILE A 102 -4.16 6.74 3.07
C ILE A 102 -3.73 7.85 4.02
N GLN A 103 -4.66 8.67 4.50
CA GLN A 103 -4.35 9.72 5.47
C GLN A 103 -4.06 9.11 6.85
N HIS A 104 -4.73 8.02 7.22
CA HIS A 104 -4.37 7.20 8.39
C HIS A 104 -2.94 6.65 8.28
N SER A 105 -2.58 6.02 7.16
CA SER A 105 -1.22 5.51 6.94
C SER A 105 -0.18 6.63 6.95
N ILE A 106 -0.47 7.79 6.35
CA ILE A 106 0.40 8.98 6.42
C ILE A 106 0.53 9.49 7.86
N ALA A 107 -0.56 9.59 8.61
CA ALA A 107 -0.56 10.06 9.99
C ALA A 107 0.29 9.15 10.89
N LYS A 108 0.17 7.83 10.71
CA LYS A 108 1.00 6.83 11.39
C LYS A 108 2.49 7.05 11.10
N LEU A 109 2.86 7.11 9.83
CA LEU A 109 4.26 7.29 9.42
C LEU A 109 4.84 8.66 9.84
N LEU A 110 4.01 9.70 9.90
CA LEU A 110 4.39 11.01 10.43
C LEU A 110 4.77 10.95 11.90
N VAL A 111 3.97 10.27 12.72
CA VAL A 111 4.22 10.09 14.17
C VAL A 111 5.43 9.19 14.42
N GLU A 112 5.68 8.21 13.53
CA GLU A 112 6.92 7.41 13.52
C GLU A 112 8.18 8.24 13.15
N GLY A 113 8.02 9.50 12.72
CA GLY A 113 9.12 10.42 12.44
C GLY A 113 9.64 10.38 11.00
N HIS A 114 8.95 9.70 10.08
CA HIS A 114 9.35 9.66 8.68
C HIS A 114 9.17 11.03 8.00
N VAL A 115 10.09 11.39 7.10
CA VAL A 115 9.99 12.58 6.23
C VAL A 115 9.10 12.32 5.01
N ASP A 116 8.57 13.37 4.38
CA ASP A 116 7.60 13.26 3.27
C ASP A 116 8.05 12.34 2.14
N GLU A 117 9.34 12.39 1.78
CA GLU A 117 9.93 11.56 0.72
C GLU A 117 9.91 10.08 1.08
N ALA A 118 10.21 9.75 2.34
CA ALA A 118 10.16 8.39 2.84
C ALA A 118 8.72 7.87 2.88
N ILE A 119 7.77 8.70 3.32
CA ILE A 119 6.33 8.39 3.33
C ILE A 119 5.82 8.15 1.90
N ALA A 120 6.14 9.07 0.98
CA ALA A 120 5.69 8.99 -0.40
C ALA A 120 6.19 7.70 -1.08
N ARG A 121 7.47 7.37 -0.89
CA ARG A 121 8.08 6.14 -1.41
C ARG A 121 7.38 4.89 -0.84
N ARG A 122 7.16 4.86 0.47
CA ARG A 122 6.55 3.71 1.17
C ARG A 122 5.10 3.46 0.74
N LEU A 123 4.36 4.52 0.46
CA LEU A 123 2.97 4.46 -0.02
C LEU A 123 2.83 4.44 -1.54
N GLY A 124 3.94 4.36 -2.28
CA GLY A 124 3.92 4.24 -3.74
C GLY A 124 3.32 5.44 -4.47
N MET A 125 3.47 6.65 -3.91
CA MET A 125 2.99 7.90 -4.51
C MET A 125 4.13 8.91 -4.70
N ASN A 126 3.89 9.92 -5.54
CA ASN A 126 4.83 11.02 -5.67
C ASN A 126 4.79 11.94 -4.43
N VAL A 127 5.89 12.65 -4.18
CA VAL A 127 6.06 13.53 -3.00
C VAL A 127 5.02 14.66 -2.98
N ARG A 128 4.63 15.19 -4.14
CA ARG A 128 3.61 16.25 -4.23
C ARG A 128 2.24 15.77 -3.74
N THR A 129 1.83 14.57 -4.13
CA THR A 129 0.58 13.92 -3.69
C THR A 129 0.63 13.65 -2.19
N CYS A 130 1.74 13.10 -1.68
CA CYS A 130 1.95 12.89 -0.25
C CYS A 130 1.79 14.21 0.54
N ARG A 131 2.48 15.28 0.12
CA ARG A 131 2.35 16.61 0.74
C ARG A 131 0.94 17.17 0.69
N ALA A 132 0.19 16.94 -0.39
CA ALA A 132 -1.21 17.36 -0.47
C ALA A 132 -2.08 16.64 0.57
N HIS A 133 -1.86 15.34 0.83
CA HIS A 133 -2.55 14.62 1.90
C HIS A 133 -2.15 15.12 3.30
N ILE A 134 -0.85 15.37 3.53
CA ILE A 134 -0.36 15.96 4.78
C ILE A 134 -0.98 17.34 5.02
N ALA A 135 -1.09 18.18 3.98
CA ALA A 135 -1.73 19.49 4.09
C ALA A 135 -3.21 19.37 4.46
N LYS A 136 -3.95 18.42 3.85
CA LYS A 136 -5.34 18.14 4.23
C LYS A 136 -5.47 17.69 5.69
N LEU A 137 -4.57 16.81 6.15
CA LEU A 137 -4.51 16.40 7.56
C LEU A 137 -4.22 17.59 8.49
N ALA A 138 -3.26 18.45 8.12
CA ALA A 138 -2.94 19.65 8.87
C ALA A 138 -4.14 20.60 8.96
N THR A 139 -4.85 20.83 7.86
CA THR A 139 -6.08 21.63 7.86
C THR A 139 -7.17 21.01 8.72
N ALA A 140 -7.42 19.70 8.60
CA ALA A 140 -8.45 19.00 9.37
C ALA A 140 -8.19 19.07 10.89
N LEU A 141 -6.93 19.02 11.30
CA LEU A 141 -6.53 19.09 12.72
C LEU A 141 -6.19 20.50 13.20
N GLY A 142 -6.25 21.52 12.33
CA GLY A 142 -5.89 22.89 12.70
C GLY A 142 -4.40 23.09 13.01
N SER A 143 -3.52 22.30 12.40
CA SER A 143 -2.07 22.38 12.61
C SER A 143 -1.41 23.42 11.70
N GLY A 144 -0.51 24.24 12.28
CA GLY A 144 0.34 25.18 11.55
C GLY A 144 1.77 24.68 11.27
N SER A 145 2.17 23.53 11.83
CA SER A 145 3.53 22.99 11.65
C SER A 145 3.58 21.46 11.73
N ARG A 146 4.66 20.85 11.22
CA ARG A 146 4.84 19.39 11.27
C ARG A 146 4.87 18.86 12.71
N ALA A 147 5.63 19.50 13.59
CA ALA A 147 5.74 19.08 14.98
C ALA A 147 4.39 19.15 15.70
N GLN A 148 3.65 20.25 15.50
CA GLN A 148 2.30 20.40 16.03
C GLN A 148 1.33 19.37 15.41
N LEU A 149 1.47 19.05 14.12
CA LEU A 149 0.64 18.04 13.46
C LEU A 149 0.83 16.66 14.09
N GLY A 150 2.08 16.26 14.35
CA GLY A 150 2.37 14.99 15.04
C GLY A 150 1.73 14.92 16.42
N PHE A 151 1.82 16.00 17.21
CA PHE A 151 1.15 16.10 18.51
C PHE A 151 -0.38 15.98 18.40
N LEU A 152 -1.00 16.70 17.46
CA LEU A 152 -2.45 16.70 17.26
C LEU A 152 -2.97 15.34 16.76
N ILE A 153 -2.22 14.65 15.91
CA ILE A 153 -2.54 13.27 15.50
C ILE A 153 -2.59 12.36 16.73
N ALA A 154 -1.57 12.42 17.60
CA ALA A 154 -1.55 11.61 18.82
C ALA A 154 -2.71 11.94 19.79
N GLN A 155 -3.07 13.22 19.91
CA GLN A 155 -4.15 13.68 20.78
C GLN A 155 -5.56 13.33 20.24
N SER A 156 -5.75 13.40 18.92
CA SER A 156 -7.04 13.20 18.26
C SER A 156 -7.62 11.78 18.41
N GLY A 157 -6.77 10.80 18.71
CA GLY A 157 -7.14 9.39 18.76
C GLY A 157 -7.42 8.75 17.40
N ILE A 158 -7.14 9.43 16.29
CA ILE A 158 -7.28 8.93 14.91
C ILE A 158 -6.51 7.60 14.74
N LEU A 159 -5.35 7.46 15.39
CA LEU A 159 -4.54 6.23 15.33
C LEU A 159 -4.91 5.15 16.36
N ASN A 160 -5.91 5.37 17.21
CA ASN A 160 -6.25 4.45 18.30
C ASN A 160 -7.11 3.26 17.85
N GLN A 161 -7.58 3.26 16.60
CA GLN A 161 -8.34 2.16 16.01
C GLN A 161 -7.44 1.37 15.07
N ASN A 162 -6.58 0.49 15.60
CA ASN A 162 -5.90 -0.57 14.84
C ASN A 162 -5.31 -1.60 15.81
N GLY A 163 -6.16 -2.52 16.28
CA GLY A 163 -5.78 -3.79 16.89
C GLY A 163 -6.17 -4.93 15.98
#